data_AF-A0A6B3B2Z9-F1
#
_entry.id   AF-A0A6B3B2Z9-F1
#
_cell.length_a   1.000
_cell.length_b   1.000
_cell.length_c   1.000
_cell.angle_alpha   90.00
_cell.angle_beta   90.00
_cell.angle_gamma   90.00
#
_symmetry.space_group_name_H-M   'P 1'
#
loop_
_entity.id
_entity.type
_entity.pdbx_description
1 polymer ?
#
loop_
_entity_poly.entity_id
_entity_poly.type
_entity_poly.pdbx_seq_one_letter_code
_entity_poly.pdbx_strand_id
1 'polypeptide(L)' 'MTQSRLAELAGMSQAAISRLEHGKCMPTFYLLEKIAEALNSVLVVAIGPGRRVAVEFRNGPERAGAAG' A
#
# COMPACT_ATOMS: atom_id res chain seq x y z
N MET A 1 -2.92 -4.54 -11.30
CA MET A 1 -1.46 -4.73 -11.12
C MET A 1 -1.21 -6.15 -10.63
N THR A 2 -0.14 -6.82 -11.04
CA THR A 2 0.23 -8.17 -10.54
C THR A 2 1.04 -8.07 -9.24
N GLN A 3 1.08 -9.15 -8.44
CA GLN A 3 1.90 -9.20 -7.21
C GLN A 3 3.38 -8.94 -7.49
N SER A 4 3.92 -9.54 -8.56
CA SER A 4 5.33 -9.38 -8.93
C SER A 4 5.64 -7.92 -9.31
N ARG A 5 4.72 -7.24 -10.01
CA ARG A 5 4.88 -5.84 -10.37
C ARG A 5 4.78 -4.91 -9.16
N LEU A 6 3.85 -5.19 -8.23
CA LEU A 6 3.76 -4.46 -6.98
C LEU A 6 5.03 -4.63 -6.15
N ALA A 7 5.53 -5.86 -6.05
CA ALA A 7 6.73 -6.18 -5.31
C ALA A 7 7.94 -5.41 -5.86
N GLU A 8 8.12 -5.38 -7.18
CA GLU A 8 9.16 -4.60 -7.85
C GLU A 8 9.07 -3.11 -7.51
N LEU A 9 7.89 -2.50 -7.67
CA LEU A 9 7.67 -1.08 -7.40
C LEU A 9 7.84 -0.71 -5.91
N ALA A 10 7.47 -1.61 -5.00
CA ALA A 10 7.59 -1.41 -3.56
C ALA A 10 8.99 -1.76 -3.01
N GLY A 11 9.91 -2.31 -3.82
CA GLY A 11 11.22 -2.77 -3.37
C GLY A 11 11.15 -4.02 -2.49
N MET A 12 10.27 -4.96 -2.82
CA MET A 12 9.96 -6.17 -2.05
C MET A 12 10.05 -7.45 -2.90
N SER A 13 10.00 -8.60 -2.24
CA SER A 13 9.80 -9.88 -2.93
C SER A 13 8.31 -10.19 -3.12
N GLN A 14 7.97 -10.93 -4.19
CA GLN A 14 6.60 -11.40 -4.42
C GLN A 14 6.08 -12.25 -3.25
N ALA A 15 6.94 -13.06 -2.62
CA ALA A 15 6.57 -13.84 -1.44
C ALA A 15 6.18 -12.96 -0.25
N ALA A 16 6.80 -11.79 -0.08
CA ALA A 16 6.43 -10.83 0.96
C ALA A 16 5.05 -10.20 0.69
N ILE A 17 4.76 -9.81 -0.57
CA ILE A 17 3.43 -9.33 -0.98
C ILE A 17 2.37 -10.41 -0.76
N SER A 18 2.64 -11.66 -1.15
CA SER A 18 1.73 -12.79 -0.93
C SER A 18 1.40 -12.99 0.54
N ARG A 19 2.39 -12.95 1.45
CA ARG A 19 2.13 -13.04 2.90
C ARG A 19 1.26 -11.89 3.41
N LEU A 20 1.50 -10.67 2.92
CA LEU A 20 0.74 -9.50 3.29
C LEU A 20 -0.74 -9.64 2.91
N GLU A 21 -1.03 -10.01 1.66
CA GLU A 21 -2.41 -10.18 1.16
C GLU A 21 -3.18 -11.28 1.90
N HIS A 22 -2.48 -12.34 2.34
CA HIS A 22 -3.08 -13.42 3.13
C HIS A 22 -3.15 -13.11 4.64
N GLY A 23 -2.80 -11.90 5.07
CA GLY A 23 -2.80 -11.51 6.50
C GLY A 23 -1.78 -12.29 7.34
N LYS A 24 -0.77 -12.89 6.72
CA LYS A 24 0.27 -13.71 7.37
C LYS A 24 1.45 -12.90 7.88
N CYS A 25 1.44 -11.57 7.71
CA CYS A 25 2.36 -10.66 8.39
C CYS A 25 1.64 -9.39 8.83
N MET A 26 2.12 -8.79 9.93
CA MET A 26 1.75 -7.43 10.31
C MET A 26 2.67 -6.45 9.58
N PRO A 27 2.16 -5.60 8.68
CA PRO A 27 2.99 -4.60 8.01
C PRO A 27 3.41 -3.49 8.98
N THR A 28 4.61 -2.97 8.79
CA THR A 28 5.04 -1.71 9.42
C THR A 28 4.45 -0.52 8.66
N PHE A 29 4.39 0.67 9.27
CA PHE A 29 3.99 1.88 8.57
C PHE A 29 4.85 2.17 7.34
N TYR A 30 6.17 2.01 7.47
CA TYR A 30 7.11 2.14 6.34
C TYR A 30 6.71 1.24 5.17
N LEU A 31 6.32 -0.01 5.44
CA LEU A 31 5.86 -0.91 4.39
C LEU A 31 4.55 -0.42 3.74
N LEU A 32 3.60 0.06 4.54
CA LEU A 32 2.35 0.64 4.02
C LEU A 32 2.62 1.87 3.13
N GLU A 33 3.58 2.71 3.50
CA GLU A 33 4.02 3.86 2.69
C GLU A 33 4.58 3.42 1.34
N LYS A 34 5.51 2.45 1.31
CA LYS A 34 6.06 1.91 0.05
C LYS A 34 4.98 1.35 -0.88
N ILE A 35 3.97 0.70 -0.32
CA ILE A 35 2.84 0.16 -1.07
C ILE A 35 1.96 1.29 -1.61
N ALA A 36 1.70 2.32 -0.81
CA ALA A 36 0.93 3.49 -1.24
C ALA A 36 1.61 4.23 -2.39
N GLU A 37 2.94 4.42 -2.32
CA GLU A 37 3.75 4.98 -3.40
C GLU A 37 3.65 4.13 -4.68
N ALA A 38 3.84 2.81 -4.55
CA ALA A 38 3.76 1.88 -5.69
C ALA A 38 2.38 1.85 -6.35
N LEU A 39 1.32 2.05 -5.57
CA LEU A 39 -0.06 2.13 -6.04
C LEU A 39 -0.49 3.54 -6.49
N ASN A 40 0.38 4.54 -6.36
CA ASN A 40 0.02 5.96 -6.53
C ASN A 40 -1.26 6.32 -5.76
N SER A 41 -1.30 5.93 -4.48
CA SER A 41 -2.45 6.04 -3.60
C SER A 41 -2.12 6.85 -2.35
N VAL A 42 -3.15 7.46 -1.76
CA VAL A 42 -3.09 8.04 -0.41
C VAL A 42 -3.33 6.93 0.59
N LEU A 43 -2.38 6.74 1.51
CA LEU A 43 -2.55 5.86 2.67
C LEU A 43 -3.37 6.58 3.74
N VAL A 44 -4.52 6.01 4.11
CA VAL A 44 -5.33 6.49 5.24
C VAL A 44 -5.33 5.42 6.32
N VAL A 45 -4.92 5.82 7.52
CA VAL A 45 -4.97 4.99 8.73
C VAL A 45 -5.95 5.64 9.70
N ALA A 46 -6.97 4.90 10.11
CA ALA A 46 -7.98 5.37 11.05
C ALA A 46 -8.07 4.47 12.27
N ILE A 47 -8.14 5.09 13.45
CA ILE A 47 -8.26 4.43 14.75
C ILE A 47 -9.38 5.14 15.51
N GLY A 48 -10.28 4.37 16.13
CA GLY A 48 -11.38 4.92 16.91
C GLY A 48 -11.80 3.98 18.04
N PRO A 49 -12.60 4.48 19.00
CA PRO A 49 -13.05 3.69 20.14
C PRO A 49 -13.76 2.40 19.71
N GLY A 50 -13.39 1.27 20.29
CA GLY A 50 -14.02 -0.04 20.04
C GLY A 50 -13.81 -0.61 18.63
N ARG A 51 -12.94 -0.02 17.80
CA ARG A 51 -12.67 -0.48 16.42
C ARG A 51 -11.22 -0.92 16.28
N ARG A 52 -11.00 -1.95 15.46
CA ARG A 52 -9.64 -2.29 14.99
C ARG A 52 -9.12 -1.19 14.06
N VAL A 53 -7.80 -1.09 13.96
CA VAL A 53 -7.12 -0.21 13.01
C VAL A 53 -7.67 -0.49 11.61
N ALA A 54 -8.15 0.57 10.95
CA ALA A 54 -8.54 0.53 9.56
C ALA A 54 -7.42 1.13 8.71
N VAL A 55 -7.09 0.45 7.61
CA VAL A 55 -6.10 0.88 6.63
C VAL A 55 -6.77 0.90 5.26
N GLU A 56 -6.73 2.06 4.59
CA GLU A 56 -7.32 2.27 3.28
C GLU A 56 -6.27 2.87 2.33
N PHE A 57 -6.17 2.32 1.12
CA PHE A 57 -5.45 2.95 0.02
C PHE A 57 -6.48 3.63 -0.87
N ARG A 58 -6.51 4.97 -0.83
CA ARG A 58 -7.42 5.77 -1.65
C ARG A 58 -6.68 6.18 -2.92
N ASN A 59 -7.35 6.18 -4.06
CA ASN A 59 -6.75 6.68 -5.30
C ASN A 59 -6.13 8.06 -5.05
N GLY A 60 -4.86 8.22 -5.41
CA GLY A 60 -4.20 9.52 -5.33
C GLY A 60 -4.91 10.53 -6.23
N PRO A 61 -4.75 11.84 -5.97
CA PRO A 61 -5.13 12.82 -6.99
C PRO A 61 -4.45 12.42 -8.30
N GLU A 62 -5.21 12.41 -9.40
CA GLU A 62 -4.64 12.28 -10.73
C GLU A 62 -3.52 13.31 -10.81
N ARG A 63 -2.27 12.87 -11.02
CA ARG A 63 -1.14 13.78 -11.10
C ARG A 63 -1.44 14.69 -12.29
N ALA A 64 -1.94 15.89 -12.03
CA ALA A 64 -2.25 16.87 -13.05
C ALA A 64 -0.95 17.12 -13.83
N GLY A 65 -0.91 16.67 -15.09
CA GLY A 65 0.08 17.01 -16.09
C GLY A 65 1.53 16.62 -15.78
N ALA A 66 1.94 15.43 -16.19
CA ALA A 66 3.23 15.28 -16.87
C ALA A 66 3.00 15.58 -18.36
N ALA A 67 2.64 16.82 -18.66
CA ALA A 67 2.75 17.39 -20.00
C ALA A 67 3.88 18.43 -19.91
N GLY A 68 5.03 18.07 -20.48
CA GLY A 68 6.27 18.84 -20.47
C GLY A 68 7.42 17.95 -20.91
#